data_AF-A0A060RHQ2-F1
#
_entry.id   AF-A0A060RHQ2-F1
#
_cell.length_a   1.000
_cell.length_b   1.000
_cell.length_c   1.000
_cell.angle_alpha   90.00
_cell.angle_beta   90.00
_cell.angle_gamma   90.00
#
_symmetry.space_group_name_H-M   'P 1'
#
loop_
_entity.id
_entity.type
_entity.pdbx_description
1 polymer ?
#
loop_
_entity_poly.entity_id
_entity_poly.type
_entity_poly.pdbx_seq_one_letter_code
_entity_poly.pdbx_strand_id
1 'polypeptide(L)'
;MSVRVIRGGHVANPTYEQVKAHETGHTEAVEIIFDEEKISYADLVEIYWAQTDPTDAFGQFEDRGDNYRPVIFYSDERQRQIAEQSKTALQASGRFKEPIVTTIEPVQPFYLAEDYHQGFYKKNPEHYAESSAIRHQFLKENWQ
;
A
#
# COMPACT_ATOMS: atom_id res chain seq x y z
N MET A 1 -2.12 -5.84 -13.88
CA MET A 1 -1.56 -4.69 -13.17
C MET A 1 -0.63 -5.24 -12.11
N SER A 2 0.68 -5.15 -12.32
CA SER A 2 1.67 -5.35 -11.27
C SER A 2 2.89 -4.57 -11.72
N VAL A 3 3.29 -3.61 -10.90
CA VAL A 3 4.66 -3.16 -10.75
C VAL A 3 4.84 -3.05 -9.24
N ARG A 4 5.51 -4.03 -8.61
CA ARG A 4 6.02 -3.85 -7.25
C ARG A 4 7.24 -2.97 -7.34
N VAL A 5 7.22 -1.89 -6.57
CA VAL A 5 8.26 -0.88 -6.52
C VAL A 5 8.75 -0.79 -5.09
N ILE A 6 10.06 -0.75 -4.93
CA ILE A 6 10.71 -0.49 -3.66
C ILE A 6 10.88 1.03 -3.51
N ARG A 7 10.29 1.64 -2.46
CA ARG A 7 10.31 3.12 -2.26
C ARG A 7 10.33 3.57 -0.81
N GLY A 8 10.81 4.78 -0.56
CA GLY A 8 10.74 5.46 0.75
C GLY A 8 11.97 5.27 1.65
N GLY A 9 12.96 4.50 1.20
CA GLY A 9 14.22 4.24 1.92
C GLY A 9 15.37 5.16 1.54
N HIS A 10 16.49 4.99 2.25
CA HIS A 10 17.67 5.85 2.16
C HIS A 10 18.81 5.26 1.30
N VAL A 11 18.72 3.99 0.93
CA VAL A 11 19.71 3.31 0.06
C VAL A 11 19.33 3.49 -1.41
N ALA A 12 20.24 4.03 -2.23
CA ALA A 12 20.03 4.16 -3.66
C ALA A 12 20.25 2.83 -4.40
N ASN A 13 19.39 2.51 -5.39
CA ASN A 13 19.40 1.26 -6.16
C ASN A 13 19.49 -0.02 -5.29
N PRO A 14 18.57 -0.23 -4.33
CA PRO A 14 18.62 -1.41 -3.46
C PRO A 14 18.33 -2.69 -4.25
N THR A 15 19.01 -3.78 -3.90
CA THR A 15 18.62 -5.12 -4.36
C THR A 15 17.44 -5.65 -3.55
N TYR A 16 16.69 -6.63 -4.08
CA TYR A 16 15.59 -7.27 -3.35
C TYR A 16 16.06 -7.82 -2.00
N GLU A 17 17.23 -8.48 -1.96
CA GLU A 17 17.80 -9.01 -0.71
C GLU A 17 18.11 -7.91 0.31
N GLN A 18 18.57 -6.73 -0.12
CA GLN A 18 18.81 -5.60 0.79
C GLN A 18 17.50 -5.03 1.36
N VAL A 19 16.44 -4.99 0.54
CA VAL A 19 15.11 -4.59 1.03
C VAL A 19 14.60 -5.61 2.01
N LYS A 20 14.63 -6.89 1.65
CA LYS A 20 14.21 -8.01 2.50
C LYS A 20 14.98 -8.09 3.82
N ALA A 21 16.23 -7.63 3.85
CA ALA A 21 17.02 -7.52 5.07
C ALA A 21 16.57 -6.38 6.02
N HIS A 22 15.61 -5.53 5.61
CA HIS A 22 15.09 -4.38 6.36
C HIS A 22 16.12 -3.25 6.62
N GLU A 23 17.28 -3.28 5.96
CA GLU A 23 18.36 -2.32 6.22
C GLU A 23 18.25 -1.03 5.38
N THR A 24 17.36 -1.02 4.39
CA THR A 24 17.31 0.08 3.40
C THR A 24 16.28 1.15 3.72
N GLY A 25 15.34 0.86 4.63
CA GLY A 25 14.18 1.70 4.94
C GLY A 25 13.15 1.80 3.83
N HIS A 26 13.27 1.01 2.76
CA HIS A 26 12.28 1.00 1.69
C HIS A 26 11.05 0.15 2.05
N THR A 27 9.92 0.54 1.52
CA THR A 27 8.63 -0.12 1.64
C THR A 27 8.20 -0.64 0.26
N GLU A 28 7.56 -1.81 0.24
CA GLU A 28 6.90 -2.32 -0.95
C GLU A 28 5.71 -1.43 -1.30
N ALA A 29 5.72 -0.90 -2.50
CA ALA A 29 4.66 -0.05 -3.04
C ALA A 29 4.20 -0.57 -4.40
N VAL A 30 2.98 -0.22 -4.78
CA VAL A 30 2.47 -0.45 -6.14
C VAL A 30 2.37 0.89 -6.86
N GLU A 31 2.95 0.98 -8.04
CA GLU A 31 2.69 2.12 -8.93
C GLU A 31 1.42 1.86 -9.74
N ILE A 32 0.51 2.82 -9.72
CA ILE A 32 -0.76 2.77 -10.44
C ILE A 32 -0.75 3.89 -11.47
N ILE A 33 -0.64 3.51 -12.74
CA ILE A 33 -0.92 4.41 -13.86
C ILE A 33 -2.41 4.26 -14.17
N PHE A 34 -3.16 5.34 -14.11
CA PHE A 34 -4.61 5.35 -14.27
C PHE A 34 -5.07 6.50 -15.18
N ASP A 35 -6.30 6.37 -15.65
CA ASP A 35 -6.98 7.34 -16.50
C ASP A 35 -7.98 8.12 -15.64
N GLU A 36 -7.71 9.42 -15.43
CA GLU A 36 -8.52 10.29 -14.57
C GLU A 36 -9.99 10.42 -15.05
N GLU A 37 -10.27 10.15 -16.33
CA GLU A 37 -11.65 10.16 -16.86
C GLU A 37 -12.44 8.92 -16.43
N LYS A 38 -11.76 7.83 -16.04
CA LYS A 38 -12.38 6.56 -15.64
C LYS A 38 -12.39 6.33 -14.15
N ILE A 39 -11.34 6.78 -13.46
CA ILE A 39 -11.18 6.63 -12.02
C ILE A 39 -10.40 7.82 -11.47
N SER A 40 -10.91 8.43 -10.40
CA SER A 40 -10.21 9.54 -9.77
C SER A 40 -9.15 9.05 -8.79
N TYR A 41 -8.19 9.91 -8.46
CA TYR A 41 -7.25 9.64 -7.38
C TYR A 41 -7.96 9.42 -6.03
N ALA A 42 -9.06 10.13 -5.78
CA ALA A 42 -9.86 9.94 -4.56
C ALA A 42 -10.44 8.51 -4.50
N ASP A 43 -10.94 7.98 -5.62
CA ASP A 43 -11.44 6.60 -5.68
C ASP A 43 -10.32 5.58 -5.40
N LEU A 44 -9.10 5.83 -5.89
CA LEU A 44 -7.94 4.99 -5.60
C LEU A 44 -7.57 5.00 -4.12
N VAL A 45 -7.66 6.17 -3.46
CA VAL A 45 -7.43 6.29 -2.01
C VAL A 45 -8.51 5.55 -1.22
N GLU A 46 -9.78 5.64 -1.62
CA GLU A 46 -10.85 4.87 -0.99
C GLU A 46 -10.67 3.36 -1.16
N ILE A 47 -10.25 2.91 -2.35
CA ILE A 47 -9.90 1.50 -2.59
C ILE A 47 -8.74 1.08 -1.70
N TYR A 48 -7.71 1.92 -1.52
CA TYR A 48 -6.58 1.61 -0.65
C TYR A 48 -7.04 1.28 0.78
N TRP A 49 -7.91 2.11 1.37
CA TRP A 49 -8.41 1.88 2.73
C TRP A 49 -9.15 0.55 2.90
N ALA A 50 -9.83 0.09 1.86
CA ALA A 50 -10.51 -1.21 1.86
C ALA A 50 -9.55 -2.40 1.72
N GLN A 51 -8.35 -2.19 1.16
CA GLN A 51 -7.39 -3.26 0.83
C GLN A 51 -6.26 -3.43 1.86
N THR A 52 -6.10 -2.47 2.76
CA THR A 52 -5.05 -2.43 3.79
C THR A 52 -5.66 -2.26 5.17
N ASP A 53 -5.04 -2.82 6.20
CA ASP A 53 -5.32 -2.42 7.58
C ASP A 53 -4.61 -1.09 7.86
N PRO A 54 -5.34 0.03 8.03
CA PRO A 54 -4.75 1.35 8.18
C PRO A 54 -4.37 1.67 9.64
N THR A 55 -4.57 0.73 10.56
CA THR A 55 -4.28 0.86 11.99
C THR A 55 -3.02 0.09 12.40
N ASP A 56 -2.53 -0.80 11.53
CA ASP A 56 -1.35 -1.62 11.76
C ASP A 56 -0.08 -0.96 11.22
N ALA A 57 0.76 -0.46 12.12
CA ALA A 57 2.01 0.22 11.75
C ALA A 57 3.12 -0.76 11.35
N PHE A 58 3.02 -2.04 11.73
CA PHE A 58 4.13 -3.00 11.67
C PHE A 58 3.97 -4.05 10.56
N GLY A 59 2.97 -3.89 9.70
CA GLY A 59 2.79 -4.73 8.52
C GLY A 59 1.38 -4.72 7.97
N GLN A 60 1.10 -5.69 7.09
CA GLN A 60 -0.21 -5.92 6.49
C GLN A 60 -0.54 -7.41 6.53
N PHE A 61 -1.49 -7.78 7.37
CA PHE A 61 -1.96 -9.16 7.51
C PHE A 61 -0.83 -10.14 7.89
N GLU A 62 -0.41 -11.04 7.00
CA GLU A 62 0.68 -11.99 7.25
C GLU A 62 2.06 -11.38 6.96
N ASP A 63 2.11 -10.28 6.20
CA ASP A 63 3.35 -9.60 5.84
C ASP A 63 3.76 -8.64 6.97
N ARG A 64 4.96 -8.82 7.53
CA ARG A 64 5.42 -8.12 8.74
C ARG A 64 6.79 -7.47 8.57
N GLY A 65 6.97 -6.32 9.22
CA GLY A 65 8.19 -5.49 9.18
C GLY A 65 8.00 -4.20 8.38
N ASP A 66 8.96 -3.28 8.54
CA ASP A 66 8.87 -1.89 8.04
C ASP A 66 8.68 -1.79 6.51
N ASN A 67 9.05 -2.84 5.79
CA ASN A 67 8.85 -2.95 4.34
C ASN A 67 7.37 -3.04 3.94
N TYR A 68 6.48 -3.34 4.89
CA TYR A 68 5.05 -3.51 4.66
C TYR A 68 4.22 -2.49 5.43
N ARG A 69 4.84 -1.42 5.95
CA ARG A 69 4.11 -0.35 6.63
C ARG A 69 3.08 0.29 5.68
N PRO A 70 1.92 0.72 6.17
CA PRO A 70 0.96 1.41 5.34
C PRO A 70 1.44 2.82 4.97
N VAL A 71 1.52 3.08 3.67
CA VAL A 71 1.90 4.38 3.11
C VAL A 71 1.13 4.66 1.81
N ILE A 72 0.73 5.92 1.63
CA ILE A 72 0.23 6.47 0.37
C ILE A 72 1.26 7.48 -0.14
N PHE A 73 1.76 7.25 -1.36
CA PHE A 73 2.64 8.20 -2.04
C PHE A 73 1.84 9.16 -2.92
N TYR A 74 2.18 10.45 -2.90
CA TYR A 74 1.58 11.47 -3.77
C TYR A 74 2.61 12.07 -4.74
N SER A 75 2.18 12.39 -5.96
CA SER A 75 3.02 13.06 -6.97
C SER A 75 2.92 14.58 -6.95
N ASP A 76 1.84 15.13 -6.41
CA ASP A 76 1.60 16.57 -6.35
C ASP A 76 0.77 16.96 -5.12
N GLU A 77 0.66 18.27 -4.91
CA GLU A 77 -0.02 18.85 -3.75
C GLU A 77 -1.53 18.57 -3.74
N ARG A 78 -2.17 18.42 -4.91
CA ARG A 78 -3.59 18.09 -5.00
C ARG A 78 -3.82 16.66 -4.48
N GLN A 79 -2.98 15.71 -4.87
CA GLN A 79 -3.04 14.34 -4.36
C GLN A 79 -2.77 14.29 -2.85
N ARG A 80 -1.79 15.05 -2.34
CA ARG A 80 -1.52 15.15 -0.90
C ARG A 80 -2.78 15.56 -0.13
N GLN A 81 -3.44 16.63 -0.57
CA GLN A 81 -4.64 17.15 0.07
C GLN A 81 -5.79 16.14 0.04
N ILE A 82 -6.00 15.45 -1.09
CA ILE A 82 -7.04 14.42 -1.21
C ILE A 82 -6.77 13.27 -0.23
N ALA A 83 -5.53 12.77 -0.17
CA ALA A 83 -5.17 11.69 0.73
C ALA A 83 -5.31 12.08 2.21
N GLU A 84 -4.88 13.29 2.58
CA GLU A 84 -4.98 13.81 3.96
C GLU A 84 -6.43 14.02 4.40
N GLN A 85 -7.27 14.54 3.51
CA GLN A 85 -8.69 14.72 3.76
C GLN A 85 -9.40 13.37 3.90
N SER A 86 -9.13 12.43 3.00
CA SER A 86 -9.71 11.07 3.08
C SER A 86 -9.25 10.33 4.36
N LYS A 87 -7.98 10.40 4.74
CA LYS A 87 -7.48 9.88 6.02
C LYS A 87 -8.22 10.47 7.22
N THR A 88 -8.42 11.80 7.22
CA THR A 88 -9.15 12.51 8.28
C THR A 88 -10.62 12.08 8.33
N ALA A 89 -11.26 11.97 7.17
CA ALA A 89 -12.64 11.51 7.05
C ALA A 89 -12.80 10.06 7.54
N LEU A 90 -11.85 9.18 7.21
CA LEU A 90 -11.82 7.80 7.67
C LEU A 90 -11.71 7.73 9.19
N GLN A 91 -10.79 8.48 9.79
CA GLN A 91 -10.69 8.56 11.26
C GLN A 91 -11.98 9.07 11.91
N ALA A 92 -12.57 10.13 11.36
CA ALA A 92 -13.80 10.73 11.88
C ALA A 92 -15.04 9.85 11.70
N SER A 93 -15.03 8.92 10.75
CA SER A 93 -16.14 8.00 10.51
C SER A 93 -16.40 7.04 11.67
N GLY A 94 -15.41 6.84 12.56
CA GLY A 94 -15.49 5.88 13.65
C GLY A 94 -15.45 4.41 13.20
N ARG A 95 -15.16 4.16 11.92
CA ARG A 95 -15.01 2.81 11.35
C ARG A 95 -13.87 2.02 12.02
N PHE A 96 -12.81 2.73 12.41
CA PHE A 96 -11.71 2.20 13.22
C PHE A 96 -11.69 2.92 14.57
N LYS A 97 -11.47 2.17 15.66
CA LYS A 97 -11.33 2.74 17.02
C LYS A 97 -9.92 3.23 17.26
N GLU A 98 -8.97 2.54 16.66
CA GLU A 98 -7.55 2.82 16.70
C GLU A 98 -7.20 4.01 15.78
N PRO A 99 -6.10 4.72 16.05
CA PRO A 99 -5.62 5.76 15.16
C PRO A 99 -5.24 5.23 13.78
N ILE A 100 -5.56 5.98 12.72
CA ILE A 100 -5.09 5.70 11.37
C ILE A 100 -3.60 6.06 11.25
N VAL A 101 -2.74 5.05 11.18
CA VAL A 101 -1.28 5.18 11.18
C VAL A 101 -0.69 5.32 9.78
N THR A 102 -1.47 5.08 8.72
CA THR A 102 -1.03 5.22 7.32
C THR A 102 -0.38 6.58 7.08
N THR A 103 0.85 6.56 6.58
CA THR A 103 1.63 7.75 6.27
C THR A 103 1.30 8.28 4.88
N ILE A 104 1.44 9.59 4.68
CA ILE A 104 1.21 10.25 3.38
C ILE A 104 2.50 10.97 3.02
N GLU A 105 3.20 10.48 2.01
CA GLU A 105 4.58 10.86 1.72
C GLU A 105 4.75 11.28 0.25
N PRO A 106 5.64 12.26 -0.04
CA PRO A 106 5.93 12.61 -1.41
C PRO A 106 6.59 11.42 -2.13
N VAL A 107 6.28 11.27 -3.40
CA VAL A 107 6.86 10.23 -4.24
C VAL A 107 8.40 10.30 -4.22
N GLN A 108 9.04 9.16 -3.93
CA GLN A 108 10.50 9.00 -3.98
C GLN A 108 10.91 8.22 -5.25
N PRO A 109 12.20 8.27 -5.66
CA PRO A 109 12.70 7.50 -6.79
C PRO A 109 12.31 6.03 -6.72
N PHE A 110 11.91 5.49 -7.87
CA PHE A 110 11.37 4.15 -8.02
C PHE A 110 12.48 3.17 -8.37
N TYR A 111 12.47 2.01 -7.73
CA TYR A 111 13.29 0.87 -8.14
C TYR A 111 12.36 -0.28 -8.49
N LEU A 112 12.40 -0.69 -9.77
CA LEU A 112 11.65 -1.86 -10.23
C LEU A 112 12.12 -3.08 -9.43
N ALA A 113 11.17 -3.75 -8.77
CA ALA A 113 11.43 -5.09 -8.25
C ALA A 113 11.63 -6.07 -9.41
N GLU A 114 12.36 -7.15 -9.13
CA GLU A 114 12.68 -8.20 -10.11
C GLU A 114 11.42 -8.77 -10.79
N ASP A 115 11.54 -9.14 -12.07
CA ASP A 115 10.44 -9.59 -12.95
C ASP A 115 9.63 -10.77 -12.38
N TYR A 116 10.22 -11.54 -11.47
CA TYR A 116 9.55 -12.64 -10.78
C TYR A 116 8.28 -12.20 -10.04
N HIS A 117 8.30 -11.00 -9.42
CA HIS A 117 7.16 -10.49 -8.64
C HIS A 117 6.00 -9.97 -9.51
N GLN A 118 6.23 -9.80 -10.82
CA GLN A 118 5.22 -9.28 -11.73
C GLN A 118 4.17 -10.35 -12.06
N GLY A 119 2.91 -10.02 -11.79
CA GLY A 119 1.78 -10.91 -12.06
C GLY A 119 1.72 -12.15 -11.18
N PHE A 120 2.33 -12.12 -9.98
CA PHE A 120 2.36 -13.26 -9.07
C PHE A 120 0.96 -13.85 -8.80
N TYR A 121 -0.05 -13.01 -8.61
CA TYR A 121 -1.44 -13.44 -8.41
C TYR A 121 -2.02 -14.25 -9.59
N LYS A 122 -1.53 -14.02 -10.81
CA LYS A 122 -1.91 -14.80 -12.00
C LYS A 122 -1.13 -16.10 -12.12
N LYS A 123 0.12 -16.11 -11.61
CA LYS A 123 1.05 -17.24 -11.71
C LYS A 123 0.81 -18.28 -10.59
N ASN A 124 0.33 -17.86 -9.42
CA ASN A 124 0.14 -18.71 -8.23
C ASN A 124 -1.26 -18.49 -7.60
N PRO A 125 -2.34 -18.99 -8.22
CA PRO A 125 -3.71 -18.71 -7.79
C PRO A 125 -4.09 -19.35 -6.44
N GLU A 126 -3.57 -20.53 -6.10
CA GLU A 126 -3.87 -21.20 -4.81
C GLU A 126 -3.30 -20.41 -3.62
N HIS A 127 -2.05 -19.95 -3.73
CA HIS A 127 -1.39 -19.14 -2.71
C HIS A 127 -2.03 -17.74 -2.57
N TYR A 128 -2.53 -17.18 -3.68
CA TYR A 128 -3.34 -15.96 -3.65
C TYR A 128 -4.69 -16.19 -2.94
N ALA A 129 -5.35 -17.33 -3.19
CA ALA A 129 -6.63 -17.64 -2.55
C ALA A 129 -6.48 -17.72 -1.02
N GLU A 130 -5.43 -18.38 -0.52
CA GLU A 130 -5.14 -18.50 0.90
C GLU A 130 -4.87 -17.14 1.55
N SER A 131 -3.94 -16.34 1.00
CA SER A 131 -3.64 -14.99 1.50
C SER A 131 -4.81 -13.99 1.38
N SER A 132 -5.74 -14.22 0.43
CA SER A 132 -6.91 -13.36 0.27
C SER A 132 -7.96 -13.57 1.35
N ALA A 133 -8.02 -14.73 2.02
CA ALA A 133 -9.06 -15.04 3.00
C ALA A 133 -9.06 -14.04 4.17
N ILE A 134 -7.88 -13.65 4.65
CA ILE A 134 -7.72 -12.67 5.73
C ILE A 134 -8.22 -11.28 5.29
N ARG A 135 -7.97 -10.90 4.04
CA ARG A 135 -8.49 -9.62 3.49
C ARG A 135 -10.01 -9.63 3.38
N HIS A 136 -10.61 -10.74 2.99
CA HIS A 136 -12.08 -10.85 2.95
C HIS A 136 -12.69 -10.72 4.34
N GLN A 137 -12.05 -11.30 5.36
CA GLN A 137 -12.48 -11.15 6.74
C GLN A 137 -12.39 -9.68 7.20
N PHE A 138 -11.25 -9.01 6.93
CA PHE A 138 -11.07 -7.59 7.23
C PHE A 138 -12.16 -6.71 6.58
N LEU A 139 -12.46 -6.95 5.30
CA LEU A 139 -13.53 -6.25 4.59
C LEU A 139 -14.89 -6.46 5.25
N LYS A 140 -15.21 -7.67 5.69
CA LYS A 140 -16.47 -7.98 6.35
C LYS A 140 -16.60 -7.30 7.72
N GLU A 141 -15.51 -7.21 8.47
CA GLU A 141 -15.50 -6.62 9.82
C GLU A 141 -15.52 -5.10 9.80
N ASN A 142 -14.88 -4.49 8.81
CA ASN A 142 -14.63 -3.04 8.80
C ASN A 142 -15.38 -2.30 7.70
N TRP A 143 -15.83 -2.97 6.63
CA TRP A 143 -16.37 -2.32 5.42
C TRP A 143 -17.80 -2.72 5.03
N GLN A 144 -18.39 -3.71 5.71
CA GLN A 144 -19.81 -4.10 5.57
C GLN A 144 -20.63 -3.69 6.80
#